data_AF-A0A0E9N1Y7-F1
#
_entry.id   AF-A0A0E9N1Y7-F1
#
_cell.length_a   1.000
_cell.length_b   1.000
_cell.length_c   1.000
_cell.angle_alpha   90.00
_cell.angle_beta   90.00
_cell.angle_gamma   90.00
#
_symmetry.space_group_name_H-M   'P 1'
#
loop_
_entity.id
_entity.type
_entity.pdbx_description
1 polymer ?
#
loop_
_entity_poly.entity_id
_entity_poly.type
_entity_poly.pdbx_seq_one_letter_code
_entity_poly.pdbx_strand_id
1 'polypeptide(L)'
;MVIRQYPHTAFFTIPATVVQDANGNWTEISGTSSTIEQICRLETRTGRNDAYITGEDGVKVEMTAVIYMPVNAPKIAVGTWVVVKDKYGAILRSTVKQYSKGQLNTRIWV
;
A
#
# COMPACT_ATOMS: atom_id res chain seq x y z
N MET A 1 17.46 20.35 13.96
CA MET A 1 16.39 19.86 13.08
C MET A 1 16.28 18.35 13.29
N VAL A 2 15.17 17.84 13.84
CA VAL A 2 15.03 16.41 14.14
C VAL A 2 14.65 15.68 12.85
N ILE A 3 15.55 14.85 12.33
CA ILE A 3 15.27 14.00 11.17
C ILE A 3 14.38 12.84 11.66
N ARG A 4 13.12 12.80 11.20
CA ARG A 4 12.20 11.70 11.48
C ARG A 4 12.34 10.62 10.42
N GLN A 5 12.54 9.38 10.83
CA GLN A 5 12.67 8.24 9.92
C GLN A 5 11.42 8.01 9.07
N TYR A 6 10.23 8.24 9.65
CA TYR A 6 8.92 8.11 9.00
C TYR A 6 8.14 9.42 9.13
N PRO A 7 8.35 10.38 8.19
CA PRO A 7 7.74 11.70 8.27
C PRO A 7 6.30 11.77 7.74
N HIS A 8 5.80 10.71 7.09
CA HIS A 8 4.49 10.68 6.40
C HIS A 8 3.53 9.69 7.08
N THR A 9 2.25 9.75 6.69
CA THR A 9 1.21 8.82 7.14
C THR A 9 0.52 8.18 5.94
N ALA A 10 0.44 6.85 5.92
CA ALA A 10 -0.27 6.08 4.91
C ALA A 10 -1.63 5.61 5.44
N PHE A 11 -2.67 5.77 4.64
CA PHE A 11 -4.03 5.31 4.89
C PHE A 11 -4.38 4.24 3.87
N PHE A 12 -4.60 3.01 4.33
CA PHE A 12 -4.96 1.88 3.48
C PHE A 12 -6.44 1.58 3.62
N THR A 13 -7.17 1.56 2.50
CA THR A 13 -8.61 1.26 2.49
C THR A 13 -8.81 -0.20 2.13
N ILE A 14 -9.28 -0.99 3.09
CA ILE A 14 -9.63 -2.40 2.90
C ILE A 14 -11.11 -2.47 2.52
N PRO A 15 -11.44 -2.97 1.32
CA PRO A 15 -12.83 -3.13 0.91
C PRO A 15 -13.54 -4.18 1.77
N ALA A 16 -14.85 -4.04 1.89
CA ALA A 16 -15.69 -5.01 2.60
C ALA A 16 -15.61 -6.39 1.93
N THR A 17 -15.79 -7.45 2.72
CA THR A 17 -15.83 -8.81 2.19
C THR A 17 -17.10 -8.99 1.35
N VAL A 18 -16.92 -9.38 0.09
CA VAL A 18 -18.02 -9.74 -0.82
C VAL A 18 -18.29 -11.23 -0.65
N VAL A 19 -19.54 -11.63 -0.42
CA VAL A 19 -19.94 -13.04 -0.32
C VAL A 19 -20.95 -13.37 -1.39
N GLN A 20 -20.74 -14.50 -2.04
CA GLN A 20 -21.66 -15.03 -3.02
C GLN A 20 -22.87 -15.62 -2.31
N ASP A 21 -24.06 -15.14 -2.67
CA ASP A 21 -25.32 -15.65 -2.15
C ASP A 21 -25.66 -17.03 -2.75
N ALA A 22 -26.70 -17.69 -2.21
CA ALA A 22 -27.17 -18.99 -2.69
C ALA A 22 -27.70 -18.96 -4.14
N ASN A 23 -27.95 -17.78 -4.70
CA ASN A 23 -28.41 -17.57 -6.07
C ASN A 23 -27.25 -17.25 -7.04
N GLY A 24 -26.01 -17.31 -6.56
CA GLY A 24 -24.82 -17.03 -7.35
C GLY A 24 -24.50 -15.54 -7.52
N ASN A 25 -25.25 -14.63 -6.89
CA ASN A 25 -24.96 -13.21 -6.94
C ASN A 25 -23.89 -12.83 -5.92
N TRP A 26 -22.97 -11.97 -6.34
CA TRP A 26 -22.01 -11.35 -5.43
C TRP A 26 -22.70 -10.24 -4.65
N THR A 27 -22.92 -10.45 -3.36
CA THR A 27 -23.48 -9.44 -2.47
C THR A 27 -22.38 -8.90 -1.58
N GLU A 28 -22.25 -7.58 -1.51
CA GLU A 28 -21.42 -6.95 -0.48
C GLU A 28 -22.06 -7.28 0.87
N ILE A 29 -21.35 -8.02 1.73
CA ILE A 29 -21.72 -8.02 3.14
C ILE A 29 -21.53 -6.58 3.57
N SER A 30 -22.58 -6.00 4.17
CA SER A 30 -22.64 -4.63 4.68
C SER A 30 -21.61 -4.40 5.80
N GLY A 31 -20.33 -4.43 5.42
CA GLY A 31 -19.17 -4.23 6.25
C GLY A 31 -18.62 -2.85 5.94
N THR A 32 -18.46 -2.02 6.96
CA THR A 32 -17.82 -0.72 6.79
C THR A 32 -16.40 -0.93 6.27
N SER A 33 -16.05 -0.30 5.14
CA SER A 33 -14.68 -0.29 4.63
C SER A 33 -13.74 0.13 5.75
N SER A 34 -12.78 -0.71 6.11
CA SER A 34 -11.87 -0.41 7.21
C SER A 34 -10.66 0.36 6.69
N THR A 35 -10.21 1.36 7.45
CA THR A 35 -9.00 2.13 7.12
C THR A 35 -7.89 1.79 8.11
N ILE A 36 -6.76 1.33 7.62
CA ILE A 36 -5.55 1.15 8.41
C ILE A 36 -4.67 2.37 8.24
N GLU A 37 -4.35 3.03 9.35
CA GLU A 37 -3.38 4.14 9.40
C GLU A 37 -2.01 3.63 9.85
N GLN A 38 -0.94 4.04 9.15
CA GLN A 38 0.44 3.71 9.50
C GLN A 38 1.39 4.89 9.27
N ILE A 39 2.37 5.05 10.15
CA ILE A 39 3.52 5.92 9.88
C ILE A 39 4.38 5.34 8.76
N CYS A 40 4.85 6.19 7.86
CA CYS A 40 5.64 5.75 6.72
C CYS A 40 6.63 6.81 6.23
N ARG A 41 7.49 6.39 5.30
CA ARG A 41 8.33 7.26 4.48
C ARG A 41 8.05 6.93 3.04
N LEU A 42 7.67 7.95 2.28
CA LEU A 42 7.47 7.84 0.84
C LEU A 42 8.79 8.20 0.17
N GLU A 43 9.28 7.31 -0.67
CA GLU A 43 10.35 7.59 -1.61
C GLU A 43 9.75 7.54 -3.00
N THR A 44 9.53 8.72 -3.56
CA THR A 44 9.20 8.87 -4.98
C THR A 44 10.46 8.58 -5.79
N ARG A 45 10.27 7.87 -6.91
CA ARG A 45 11.32 7.37 -7.82
C ARG A 45 12.61 8.22 -7.86
N THR A 46 13.75 7.63 -7.49
CA THR A 46 15.09 8.25 -7.61
C THR A 46 16.08 7.48 -8.51
N GLY A 47 15.66 6.44 -9.24
CA GLY A 47 16.56 5.72 -10.15
C GLY A 47 15.88 4.82 -11.19
N ARG A 48 16.61 4.51 -12.28
CA ARG A 48 16.15 3.67 -13.42
C ARG A 48 16.01 2.18 -13.06
N ASN A 49 16.70 1.71 -12.03
CA ASN A 49 16.86 0.27 -11.75
C ASN A 49 15.71 -0.36 -10.94
N ASP A 50 14.92 0.43 -10.22
CA ASP A 50 13.82 -0.07 -9.36
C ASP A 50 12.42 0.26 -9.93
N ALA A 51 12.36 0.58 -11.22
CA ALA A 51 11.15 1.06 -11.89
C ALA A 51 10.15 -0.05 -12.23
N TYR A 52 10.54 -1.33 -12.13
CA TYR A 52 9.69 -2.43 -12.52
C TYR A 52 9.80 -3.58 -11.51
N ILE A 53 8.65 -4.12 -11.14
CA ILE A 53 8.55 -5.41 -10.47
C ILE A 53 8.09 -6.44 -11.49
N THR A 54 8.63 -7.66 -11.40
CA THR A 54 8.19 -8.77 -12.26
C THR A 54 7.12 -9.54 -11.50
N GLY A 55 5.91 -9.59 -12.05
CA GLY A 55 4.82 -10.40 -11.53
C GLY A 55 5.11 -11.89 -11.69
N GLU A 56 4.29 -12.73 -11.04
CA GLU A 56 4.41 -14.19 -11.13
C GLU A 56 4.20 -14.71 -12.57
N ASP A 57 3.48 -13.95 -13.39
CA ASP A 57 3.25 -14.16 -14.82
C ASP A 57 4.41 -13.70 -15.71
N GLY A 58 5.49 -13.15 -15.13
CA GLY A 58 6.62 -12.58 -15.86
C GLY A 58 6.37 -11.16 -16.39
N VAL A 59 5.20 -10.57 -16.14
CA VAL A 59 4.87 -9.23 -16.61
C VAL A 59 5.57 -8.18 -15.75
N LYS A 60 6.18 -7.19 -16.40
CA LYS A 60 6.82 -6.06 -15.71
C LYS A 60 5.78 -4.99 -15.40
N VAL A 61 5.55 -4.72 -14.12
CA VAL A 61 4.64 -3.67 -13.67
C VAL A 61 5.47 -2.44 -13.29
N GLU A 62 5.22 -1.30 -13.96
CA GLU A 62 5.89 -0.05 -13.64
C GLU A 62 5.46 0.46 -12.26
N MET A 63 6.41 1.07 -11.59
CA MET A 63 6.39 1.47 -10.20
C MET A 63 6.56 2.98 -10.06
N THR A 64 5.68 3.59 -9.27
CA THR A 64 5.67 5.05 -9.08
C THR A 64 6.47 5.46 -7.85
N ALA A 65 6.37 4.69 -6.77
CA ALA A 65 7.04 4.99 -5.51
C ALA A 65 7.19 3.75 -4.62
N VAL A 66 8.04 3.89 -3.59
CA VAL A 66 8.17 2.91 -2.51
C VAL A 66 7.75 3.55 -1.19
N ILE A 67 6.88 2.86 -0.45
CA ILE A 67 6.44 3.24 0.89
C ILE A 67 7.17 2.34 1.88
N TYR A 68 8.00 2.94 2.72
CA TYR A 68 8.68 2.27 3.83
C TYR A 68 7.90 2.47 5.12
N MET A 69 7.71 1.39 5.87
CA MET A 69 7.00 1.37 7.16
C MET A 69 7.83 0.62 8.21
N PRO A 70 7.51 0.77 9.51
CA PRO A 70 8.08 -0.07 10.56
C PRO A 70 7.92 -1.57 10.28
N VAL A 71 8.86 -2.39 10.77
CA VAL A 71 8.87 -3.84 10.51
C VAL A 71 7.64 -4.57 11.06
N ASN A 72 7.00 -4.00 12.09
CA ASN A 72 5.79 -4.55 12.71
C ASN A 72 4.49 -4.00 12.10
N ALA A 73 4.58 -3.27 10.99
CA ALA A 73 3.40 -2.82 10.26
C ALA A 73 2.54 -4.00 9.81
N PRO A 74 1.20 -3.87 9.81
CA PRO A 74 0.30 -4.92 9.39
C PRO A 74 0.57 -5.35 7.96
N LYS A 75 0.25 -6.61 7.65
CA LYS A 75 0.30 -7.10 6.28
C LYS A 75 -0.80 -6.41 5.48
N ILE A 76 -0.41 -5.76 4.39
CA ILE A 76 -1.34 -5.11 3.46
C ILE A 76 -1.43 -5.97 2.20
N ALA A 77 -2.65 -6.23 1.73
CA ALA A 77 -2.88 -7.03 0.54
C ALA A 77 -2.54 -6.25 -0.73
N VAL A 78 -2.01 -6.94 -1.74
CA VAL A 78 -1.91 -6.40 -3.11
C VAL A 78 -3.31 -6.05 -3.61
N GLY A 79 -3.44 -4.96 -4.36
CA GLY A 79 -4.73 -4.40 -4.79
C GLY A 79 -5.36 -3.44 -3.78
N THR A 80 -4.82 -3.31 -2.57
CA THR A 80 -5.35 -2.38 -1.55
C THR A 80 -5.10 -0.93 -1.98
N TRP A 81 -6.13 -0.08 -1.88
CA TRP A 81 -5.98 1.35 -2.16
C TRP A 81 -5.23 2.06 -1.04
N VAL A 82 -4.30 2.95 -1.39
CA VAL A 82 -3.49 3.70 -0.44
C VAL A 82 -3.44 5.20 -0.75
N VAL A 83 -3.58 6.00 0.29
CA VAL A 83 -3.33 7.45 0.26
C VAL A 83 -2.22 7.78 1.24
N VAL A 84 -1.15 8.42 0.76
CA VAL A 84 -0.07 8.93 1.63
C VAL A 84 -0.24 10.42 1.81
N LYS A 85 -0.15 10.88 3.06
CA LYS A 85 -0.23 12.29 3.44
C LYS A 85 1.05 12.74 4.13
N ASP A 86 1.44 13.98 3.88
CA ASP A 86 2.37 14.73 4.72
C ASP A 86 1.59 15.74 5.59
N LYS A 87 2.30 16.68 6.21
CA LYS A 87 1.70 17.74 7.04
C LYS A 87 0.89 18.78 6.24
N TYR A 88 1.01 18.81 4.91
CA TYR A 88 0.33 19.75 4.03
C TYR A 88 -0.84 19.11 3.26
N GLY A 89 -0.89 17.79 3.15
CA GLY A 89 -2.03 17.08 2.56
C GLY A 89 -1.63 15.75 1.90
N ALA A 90 -2.48 15.27 0.99
CA ALA A 90 -2.22 14.04 0.25
C ALA A 90 -1.16 14.26 -0.83
N ILE A 91 -0.07 13.49 -0.75
CA ILE A 91 1.07 13.55 -1.67
C ILE A 91 1.13 12.36 -2.64
N LEU A 92 0.38 11.28 -2.36
CA LEU A 92 0.27 10.11 -3.23
C LEU A 92 -1.10 9.47 -3.08
N ARG A 93 -1.67 9.01 -4.19
CA ARG A 93 -2.82 8.12 -4.26
C ARG A 93 -2.49 7.01 -5.26
N SER A 94 -2.53 5.76 -4.84
CA SER A 94 -2.21 4.63 -5.71
C SER A 94 -2.78 3.32 -5.12
N THR A 95 -2.47 2.21 -5.79
CA THR A 95 -2.82 0.86 -5.38
C THR A 95 -1.55 0.09 -5.02
N VAL A 96 -1.62 -0.74 -3.98
CA VAL A 96 -0.52 -1.64 -3.60
C VAL A 96 -0.29 -2.67 -4.70
N LYS A 97 0.91 -2.67 -5.28
CA LYS A 97 1.34 -3.64 -6.31
C LYS A 97 2.13 -4.79 -5.72
N GLN A 98 2.91 -4.53 -4.66
CA GLN A 98 3.67 -5.56 -3.96
C GLN A 98 3.87 -5.19 -2.49
N TYR A 99 3.93 -6.21 -1.64
CA TYR A 99 4.24 -6.12 -0.23
C TYR A 99 5.45 -7.01 0.09
N SER A 100 6.42 -6.49 0.83
CA SER A 100 7.53 -7.28 1.37
C SER A 100 7.84 -6.87 2.80
N LYS A 101 7.90 -7.85 3.70
CA LYS A 101 8.42 -7.67 5.05
C LYS A 101 9.91 -7.96 5.06
N GLY A 102 10.74 -6.93 5.14
CA GLY A 102 12.18 -7.06 5.32
C GLY A 102 12.56 -7.26 6.79
N GLN A 103 13.85 -7.41 7.07
CA GLN A 103 14.37 -7.55 8.44
C GLN A 103 14.30 -6.24 9.24
N LEU A 104 14.47 -5.09 8.56
CA LEU A 104 14.54 -3.77 9.21
C LEU A 104 13.34 -2.87 8.92
N ASN A 105 12.58 -3.18 7.87
CA ASN A 105 11.45 -2.38 7.43
C ASN A 105 10.45 -3.24 6.66
N THR A 106 9.22 -2.74 6.60
CA THR A 106 8.20 -3.22 5.67
C THR A 106 8.19 -2.30 4.46
N ARG A 107 8.13 -2.88 3.26
CA ARG A 107 8.13 -2.17 1.99
C ARG A 107 6.85 -2.47 1.24
N ILE A 108 6.25 -1.40 0.72
CA ILE A 108 5.11 -1.46 -0.19
C ILE A 108 5.49 -0.72 -1.46
N TRP A 109 5.20 -1.37 -2.57
CA TRP A 109 5.42 -0.84 -3.90
C TRP A 109 4.08 -0.47 -4.52
N VAL A 110 4.00 0.72 -5.12
CA VAL A 110 2.77 1.31 -5.67
C VAL A 110 2.92 1.87 -7.08
#